data_AF-A0A1S3HJC6-F1
#
_entry.id   AF-A0A1S3HJC6-F1
#
_cell.length_a   1.000
_cell.length_b   1.000
_cell.length_c   1.000
_cell.angle_alpha   90.00
_cell.angle_beta   90.00
_cell.angle_gamma   90.00
#
_symmetry.space_group_name_H-M   'P 1'
#
loop_
_entity.id
_entity.type
_entity.pdbx_description
1 polymer ?
#
loop_
_entity_poly.entity_id
_entity_poly.type
_entity_poly.pdbx_seq_one_letter_code
_entity_poly.pdbx_strand_id
1 'polypeptide(L)'
;MHHHLFLMLATACLARADDHGGVTWSPKANEVIDLTHHLHPDTPVFPGAQGFNYTRIRRGPWVYGAGWLEDNDICGSDLMGTSLLAPARWAQNRWYINEIPPHRFFGPVVKVDVSMKVENNSNYNLMLSDLKSWESQHGRIPDNAIILVQTGWSKHYGNKTAYFGTDAASFLINGEPTTNHPGISDEAAMWLAENTTVYGVGIDSPGIGPSSSYTASTSLHKRNIYTIVGAVNLHKVPAKGYSLAALPMNVENGTASLVRLLAFRTAKLSPKPEDTVDLTYALNNDTVMWVGREPFQLFSVYKGPLIIGNNNLWFEKNAFCGPEHMGTHLDAPAHFIKDSWRIHQIPPHGLIGPAVRIDIDQKAVNDPDAVLTVEEIKAWERENGRIPENAIVFLYTGWGEYVNNYTAYLGTDNHENFH
;
A
#
# COMPACT_ATOMS: atom_id res chain seq x y z
N MET A 1 17.32 -0.60 -34.67
CA MET A 1 17.12 0.83 -34.41
C MET A 1 16.37 0.89 -33.07
N HIS A 2 17.08 1.16 -31.98
CA HIS A 2 16.60 0.92 -30.61
C HIS A 2 15.71 2.06 -30.12
N HIS A 3 14.53 1.74 -29.59
CA HIS A 3 13.71 2.65 -28.80
C HIS A 3 13.43 1.98 -27.45
N HIS A 4 13.87 2.62 -26.37
CA HIS A 4 13.63 2.19 -25.00
C HIS A 4 12.40 2.94 -24.49
N LEU A 5 11.33 2.19 -24.21
CA LEU A 5 10.13 2.69 -23.55
C LEU A 5 10.38 2.66 -22.03
N PHE A 6 10.39 3.83 -21.39
CA PHE A 6 10.39 3.95 -19.93
C PHE A 6 8.97 4.29 -19.50
N LEU A 7 8.30 3.39 -18.77
CA LEU A 7 6.97 3.64 -18.21
C LEU A 7 7.15 3.87 -16.70
N MET A 8 7.08 5.13 -16.26
CA MET A 8 6.84 5.43 -14.84
C MET A 8 5.34 5.40 -14.59
N LEU A 9 4.88 4.59 -13.64
CA LEU A 9 3.50 4.62 -13.15
C LEU A 9 3.45 5.15 -11.72
N ALA A 10 2.56 6.11 -11.53
CA ALA A 10 1.99 6.49 -10.26
C ALA A 10 0.47 6.51 -10.40
N THR A 11 -0.25 6.63 -9.28
CA THR A 11 -1.69 6.83 -9.27
C THR A 11 -2.02 8.28 -9.68
N ALA A 12 -2.90 8.47 -10.66
CA ALA A 12 -3.37 9.79 -11.07
C ALA A 12 -4.83 10.00 -10.63
N CYS A 13 -5.09 11.04 -9.84
CA CYS A 13 -6.42 11.63 -9.75
C CYS A 13 -6.60 12.57 -10.95
N LEU A 14 -7.59 12.29 -11.81
CA LEU A 14 -8.02 13.19 -12.86
C LEU A 14 -8.88 14.30 -12.23
N ALA A 15 -8.27 15.43 -11.87
CA ALA A 15 -9.00 16.63 -11.49
C ALA A 15 -8.76 17.74 -12.52
N ARG A 16 -9.84 18.24 -13.12
CA ARG A 16 -9.84 19.49 -13.91
C ARG A 16 -9.34 20.62 -13.01
N ALA A 17 -8.39 21.40 -13.51
CA ALA A 17 -7.61 22.36 -12.72
C ALA A 17 -8.41 23.52 -12.09
N ASP A 18 -9.69 23.71 -12.44
CA ASP A 18 -10.33 25.02 -12.24
C ASP A 18 -11.39 25.11 -11.13
N ASP A 19 -11.79 24.03 -10.43
CA ASP A 19 -12.93 24.13 -9.48
C ASP A 19 -12.78 23.43 -8.11
N HIS A 20 -11.60 22.94 -7.74
CA HIS A 20 -11.40 22.30 -6.44
C HIS A 20 -10.25 22.94 -5.64
N GLY A 21 -10.54 24.09 -5.05
CA GLY A 21 -9.94 24.59 -3.81
C GLY A 21 -8.44 24.34 -3.59
N GLY A 22 -7.58 25.04 -4.34
CA GLY A 22 -6.25 25.46 -3.87
C GLY A 22 -5.24 24.39 -3.43
N VAL A 23 -5.41 23.11 -3.78
CA VAL A 23 -4.41 22.09 -3.49
C VAL A 23 -3.27 22.16 -4.51
N THR A 24 -2.10 22.64 -4.10
CA THR A 24 -0.86 22.40 -4.84
C THR A 24 -0.54 20.89 -4.79
N TRP A 25 -0.75 20.20 -5.90
CA TRP A 25 -0.54 18.76 -6.07
C TRP A 25 0.93 18.32 -6.12
N SER A 26 1.88 19.24 -5.90
CA SER A 26 3.31 18.97 -5.84
C SER A 26 3.84 19.27 -4.43
N PRO A 27 3.66 18.35 -3.46
CA PRO A 27 4.13 18.59 -2.10
C PRO A 27 5.65 18.70 -2.09
N LYS A 28 6.19 19.55 -1.22
CA LYS A 28 7.64 19.64 -1.03
C LYS A 28 8.14 18.48 -0.18
N ALA A 29 9.43 18.17 -0.26
CA ALA A 29 10.06 17.11 0.53
C ALA A 29 9.77 17.22 2.05
N ASN A 30 9.72 18.43 2.59
CA ASN A 30 9.44 18.69 4.01
C ASN A 30 7.94 18.68 4.37
N GLU A 31 7.07 18.38 3.40
CA GLU A 31 5.61 18.32 3.56
C GLU A 31 5.09 16.88 3.55
N VAL A 32 5.95 15.91 3.25
CA VAL A 32 5.62 14.49 3.19
C VAL A 32 6.38 13.74 4.28
N ILE A 33 5.65 12.97 5.08
CA ILE A 33 6.23 12.05 6.05
C ILE A 33 5.95 10.63 5.58
N ASP A 34 7.00 9.85 5.35
CA ASP A 34 6.87 8.42 5.10
C ASP A 34 6.67 7.68 6.42
N LEU A 35 5.54 6.98 6.53
CA LEU A 35 5.12 6.20 7.69
C LEU A 35 5.31 4.69 7.46
N THR A 36 6.13 4.34 6.47
CA THR A 36 6.38 2.95 6.03
C THR A 36 7.75 2.46 6.51
N HIS A 37 7.82 1.27 7.10
CA HIS A 37 9.08 0.59 7.34
C HIS A 37 9.67 0.04 6.03
N HIS A 38 11.00 0.04 5.91
CA HIS A 38 11.66 -0.65 4.80
C HIS A 38 11.48 -2.16 4.92
N LEU A 39 11.33 -2.83 3.77
CA LEU A 39 11.37 -4.27 3.69
C LEU A 39 12.80 -4.76 3.45
N HIS A 40 13.19 -5.77 4.22
CA HIS A 40 14.47 -6.49 4.16
C HIS A 40 14.29 -7.89 4.75
N PRO A 41 15.20 -8.85 4.53
CA PRO A 41 15.01 -10.24 4.97
C PRO A 41 14.72 -10.43 6.47
N ASP A 42 15.16 -9.52 7.33
CA ASP A 42 14.87 -9.56 8.78
C ASP A 42 13.60 -8.77 9.17
N THR A 43 12.79 -8.37 8.19
CA THR A 43 11.50 -7.70 8.44
C THR A 43 10.66 -8.57 9.37
N PRO A 44 10.13 -8.00 10.49
CA PRO A 44 9.26 -8.73 11.38
C PRO A 44 8.03 -9.26 10.66
N VAL A 45 7.78 -10.55 10.85
CA VAL A 45 6.57 -11.24 10.40
C VAL A 45 5.99 -12.02 11.57
N PHE A 46 4.66 -12.17 11.60
CA PHE A 46 3.97 -12.93 12.63
C PHE A 46 4.58 -14.34 12.81
N PRO A 47 4.65 -14.86 14.05
CA PRO A 47 5.00 -16.23 14.33
C PRO A 47 4.32 -17.25 13.37
N GLY A 48 5.13 -18.10 12.73
CA GLY A 48 4.67 -19.13 11.81
C GLY A 48 4.25 -18.65 10.42
N ALA A 49 4.48 -17.38 10.08
CA ALA A 49 4.29 -16.86 8.73
C ALA A 49 5.62 -16.81 7.95
N GLN A 50 5.52 -16.80 6.62
CA GLN A 50 6.66 -16.70 5.72
C GLN A 50 7.27 -15.29 5.81
N GLY A 51 8.57 -15.22 6.12
CA GLY A 51 9.32 -13.96 6.13
C GLY A 51 9.50 -13.37 4.74
N PHE A 52 9.97 -12.12 4.68
CA PHE A 52 10.27 -11.47 3.41
C PHE A 52 11.51 -12.10 2.77
N ASN A 53 11.33 -12.77 1.64
CA ASN A 53 12.42 -13.25 0.82
C ASN A 53 12.62 -12.28 -0.35
N TYR A 54 13.85 -11.78 -0.48
CA TYR A 54 14.26 -10.89 -1.55
C TYR A 54 15.36 -11.59 -2.36
N THR A 55 14.97 -12.17 -3.49
CA THR A 55 15.88 -12.95 -4.34
C THR A 55 16.44 -12.04 -5.40
N ARG A 56 17.73 -11.72 -5.29
CA ARG A 56 18.44 -10.98 -6.33
C ARG A 56 18.76 -11.91 -7.49
N ILE A 57 18.16 -11.65 -8.64
CA ILE A 57 18.34 -12.43 -9.86
C ILE A 57 19.55 -11.90 -10.60
N ARG A 58 19.61 -10.57 -10.76
CA ARG A 58 20.68 -9.90 -11.47
C ARG A 58 20.99 -8.56 -10.82
N ARG A 59 22.27 -8.22 -10.83
CA ARG A 59 22.79 -6.87 -10.56
C ARG A 59 24.16 -6.76 -11.20
N GLY A 60 24.23 -6.16 -12.37
CA GLY A 60 25.50 -6.10 -13.08
C GLY A 60 25.41 -5.56 -14.50
N PRO A 61 26.55 -5.54 -15.20
CA PRO A 61 26.61 -5.19 -16.61
C PRO A 61 25.66 -6.05 -17.45
N TRP A 62 24.99 -5.42 -18.41
CA TRP A 62 24.10 -6.08 -19.35
C TRP A 62 24.55 -5.80 -20.78
N VAL A 63 24.68 -6.85 -21.58
CA VAL A 63 25.31 -6.79 -22.91
C VAL A 63 24.37 -6.19 -23.97
N TYR A 64 23.07 -6.13 -23.68
CA TYR A 64 22.06 -5.51 -24.54
C TYR A 64 21.55 -4.18 -23.91
N GLY A 65 21.29 -3.15 -24.72
CA GLY A 65 20.65 -1.91 -24.24
C GLY A 65 21.49 -1.06 -23.28
N ALA A 66 20.88 -0.62 -22.15
CA ALA A 66 21.38 0.42 -21.25
C ALA A 66 22.69 0.12 -20.49
N GLY A 67 23.26 -1.08 -20.63
CA GLY A 67 24.57 -1.44 -20.07
C GLY A 67 24.57 -1.91 -18.61
N TRP A 68 23.46 -1.81 -17.89
CA TRP A 68 23.26 -2.32 -16.53
C TRP A 68 21.85 -2.86 -16.36
N LEU A 69 21.67 -3.88 -15.52
CA LEU A 69 20.36 -4.42 -15.17
C LEU A 69 20.33 -4.88 -13.70
N GLU A 70 19.34 -4.42 -12.93
CA GLU A 70 18.96 -4.98 -11.62
C GLU A 70 17.57 -5.63 -11.74
N ASP A 71 17.42 -6.87 -11.29
CA ASP A 71 16.14 -7.60 -11.34
C ASP A 71 16.04 -8.55 -10.13
N ASN A 72 14.84 -8.65 -9.54
CA ASN A 72 14.61 -9.34 -8.27
C ASN A 72 13.22 -10.01 -8.19
N ASP A 73 13.13 -11.11 -7.44
CA ASP A 73 11.85 -11.67 -6.98
C ASP A 73 11.59 -11.33 -5.52
N ILE A 74 10.31 -11.25 -5.17
CA ILE A 74 9.83 -11.09 -3.81
C ILE A 74 8.85 -12.20 -3.43
N CYS A 75 8.97 -12.67 -2.19
CA CYS A 75 8.00 -13.57 -1.57
C CYS A 75 7.80 -13.20 -0.10
N GLY A 76 6.62 -13.46 0.45
CA GLY A 76 6.38 -13.31 1.88
C GLY A 76 4.91 -13.42 2.27
N SER A 77 4.64 -13.28 3.56
CA SER A 77 3.27 -13.11 4.04
C SER A 77 2.64 -11.84 3.47
N ASP A 78 1.32 -11.89 3.23
CA ASP A 78 0.53 -10.69 2.91
C ASP A 78 0.48 -9.64 4.04
N LEU A 79 0.90 -10.04 5.24
CA LEU A 79 0.96 -9.24 6.46
C LEU A 79 2.41 -9.21 6.99
N MET A 80 3.24 -8.33 6.45
CA MET A 80 4.61 -8.09 6.89
C MET A 80 4.99 -6.61 6.81
N GLY A 81 5.86 -6.17 7.71
CA GLY A 81 6.21 -4.76 7.85
C GLY A 81 5.00 -3.84 8.01
N THR A 82 4.98 -2.71 7.30
CA THR A 82 3.80 -1.84 7.24
C THR A 82 2.80 -2.40 6.24
N SER A 83 1.62 -2.78 6.71
CA SER A 83 0.62 -3.48 5.90
C SER A 83 -0.79 -2.94 6.15
N LEU A 84 -1.59 -2.90 5.08
CA LEU A 84 -3.03 -2.65 5.13
C LEU A 84 -3.77 -4.00 5.15
N LEU A 85 -4.75 -4.15 6.02
CA LEU A 85 -5.59 -5.33 6.14
C LEU A 85 -6.99 -4.98 5.64
N ALA A 86 -7.47 -5.74 4.67
CA ALA A 86 -8.79 -5.58 4.11
C ALA A 86 -9.87 -6.14 5.06
N PRO A 87 -11.09 -5.58 5.04
CA PRO A 87 -12.24 -6.07 5.81
C PRO A 87 -12.50 -7.59 5.70
N ALA A 88 -12.26 -8.20 4.53
CA ALA A 88 -12.42 -9.64 4.31
C ALA A 88 -11.57 -10.51 5.26
N ARG A 89 -10.47 -9.97 5.80
CA ARG A 89 -9.56 -10.72 6.67
C ARG A 89 -10.23 -11.25 7.93
N TRP A 90 -11.10 -10.45 8.54
CA TRP A 90 -11.74 -10.76 9.83
C TRP A 90 -13.28 -10.84 9.75
N ALA A 91 -13.85 -10.67 8.56
CA ALA A 91 -15.29 -10.70 8.35
C ALA A 91 -15.68 -11.22 6.96
N GLN A 92 -16.59 -12.19 6.93
CA GLN A 92 -17.13 -12.74 5.67
C GLN A 92 -17.92 -11.68 4.89
N ASN A 93 -17.93 -11.81 3.56
CA ASN A 93 -18.70 -10.95 2.64
C ASN A 93 -18.40 -9.46 2.84
N ARG A 94 -17.10 -9.17 2.97
CA ARG A 94 -16.54 -7.84 3.09
C ARG A 94 -15.42 -7.67 2.07
N TRP A 95 -15.00 -6.43 1.86
CA TRP A 95 -14.05 -6.11 0.80
C TRP A 95 -12.71 -6.80 0.98
N TYR A 96 -12.24 -7.44 -0.08
CA TYR A 96 -10.83 -7.72 -0.34
C TYR A 96 -10.09 -6.43 -0.72
N ILE A 97 -8.76 -6.47 -0.77
CA ILE A 97 -7.92 -5.30 -1.07
C ILE A 97 -8.36 -4.61 -2.38
N ASN A 98 -8.55 -5.39 -3.45
CA ASN A 98 -8.96 -4.91 -4.77
C ASN A 98 -10.40 -4.38 -4.84
N GLU A 99 -11.20 -4.60 -3.80
CA GLU A 99 -12.61 -4.18 -3.74
C GLU A 99 -12.82 -2.94 -2.87
N ILE A 100 -11.80 -2.50 -2.12
CA ILE A 100 -11.87 -1.27 -1.34
C ILE A 100 -11.98 -0.09 -2.32
N PRO A 101 -13.02 0.76 -2.22
CA PRO A 101 -13.14 1.90 -3.11
C PRO A 101 -11.90 2.82 -3.03
N PRO A 102 -11.22 3.13 -4.15
CA PRO A 102 -9.90 3.79 -4.13
C PRO A 102 -9.88 5.14 -3.40
N HIS A 103 -10.97 5.91 -3.46
CA HIS A 103 -11.10 7.19 -2.76
C HIS A 103 -10.92 7.04 -1.24
N ARG A 104 -11.20 5.86 -0.66
CA ARG A 104 -11.08 5.59 0.77
C ARG A 104 -9.64 5.40 1.25
N PHE A 105 -8.68 5.25 0.34
CA PHE A 105 -7.25 5.25 0.68
C PHE A 105 -6.72 6.64 1.03
N PHE A 106 -7.55 7.67 0.86
CA PHE A 106 -7.22 9.06 1.14
C PHE A 106 -8.18 9.63 2.17
N GLY A 107 -7.67 10.44 3.10
CA GLY A 107 -8.52 11.11 4.08
C GLY A 107 -7.76 12.00 5.06
N PRO A 108 -8.47 12.83 5.84
CA PRO A 108 -7.88 13.60 6.92
C PRO A 108 -7.35 12.68 8.02
N VAL A 109 -6.18 13.02 8.58
CA VAL A 109 -5.59 12.28 9.70
C VAL A 109 -6.18 12.73 11.03
N VAL A 110 -6.50 11.75 11.87
CA VAL A 110 -6.72 11.91 13.31
C VAL A 110 -5.67 11.09 14.05
N LYS A 111 -4.69 11.74 14.68
CA LYS A 111 -3.70 11.02 15.50
C LYS A 111 -4.11 11.01 16.97
N VAL A 112 -4.27 9.82 17.55
CA VAL A 112 -4.51 9.61 18.98
C VAL A 112 -3.25 9.02 19.61
N ASP A 113 -2.69 9.71 20.59
CA ASP A 113 -1.40 9.36 21.19
C ASP A 113 -1.58 8.76 22.59
N VAL A 114 -1.19 7.50 22.75
CA VAL A 114 -1.19 6.77 24.03
C VAL A 114 0.20 6.29 24.41
N SER A 115 1.25 6.78 23.74
CA SER A 115 2.62 6.29 23.90
C SER A 115 3.13 6.39 25.34
N MET A 116 2.83 7.48 26.05
CA MET A 116 3.18 7.63 27.47
C MET A 116 2.48 6.62 28.38
N LYS A 117 1.27 6.17 28.02
CA LYS A 117 0.53 5.15 28.79
C LYS A 117 1.10 3.75 28.53
N VAL A 118 1.47 3.50 27.28
CA VAL A 118 2.14 2.27 26.85
C VAL A 118 3.53 2.13 27.46
N GLU A 119 4.27 3.24 27.63
CA GLU A 119 5.56 3.24 28.31
C GLU A 119 5.45 2.79 29.79
N ASN A 120 4.36 3.16 30.45
CA ASN A 120 4.08 2.75 31.84
C ASN A 120 3.45 1.35 31.95
N ASN A 121 2.79 0.89 30.89
CA ASN A 121 2.19 -0.44 30.80
C ASN A 121 2.22 -0.91 29.35
N SER A 122 3.15 -1.81 29.03
CA SER A 122 3.35 -2.32 27.66
C SER A 122 2.12 -3.03 27.07
N ASN A 123 1.15 -3.40 27.91
CA ASN A 123 -0.10 -4.04 27.52
C ASN A 123 -1.27 -3.05 27.49
N TYR A 124 -1.01 -1.73 27.60
CA TYR A 124 -2.04 -0.71 27.52
C TYR A 124 -2.66 -0.69 26.12
N ASN A 125 -3.98 -0.71 26.09
CA ASN A 125 -4.75 -0.51 24.86
C ASN A 125 -5.37 0.88 24.89
N LEU A 126 -5.48 1.52 23.73
CA LEU A 126 -6.28 2.73 23.54
C LEU A 126 -7.72 2.45 24.00
N MET A 127 -8.17 3.20 25.01
CA MET A 127 -9.49 3.04 25.62
C MET A 127 -10.52 3.98 25.00
N LEU A 128 -11.82 3.69 25.19
CA LEU A 128 -12.89 4.61 24.76
C LEU A 128 -12.75 5.98 25.44
N SER A 129 -12.31 6.02 26.70
CA SER A 129 -12.04 7.26 27.42
C SER A 129 -10.93 8.11 26.79
N ASP A 130 -9.97 7.49 26.09
CA ASP A 130 -8.94 8.21 25.34
C ASP A 130 -9.52 8.89 24.11
N LEU A 131 -10.37 8.18 23.37
CA LEU A 131 -11.09 8.74 22.22
C LEU A 131 -11.99 9.91 22.67
N LYS A 132 -12.71 9.77 23.78
CA LYS A 132 -13.53 10.86 24.34
C LYS A 132 -12.70 12.04 24.83
N SER A 133 -11.54 11.77 25.43
CA SER A 133 -10.60 12.83 25.83
C SER A 133 -9.98 13.53 24.61
N TRP A 134 -9.77 12.81 23.52
CA TRP A 134 -9.31 13.39 22.26
C TRP A 134 -10.40 14.28 21.64
N GLU A 135 -11.65 13.80 21.57
CA GLU A 135 -12.77 14.58 21.02
C GLU A 135 -13.04 15.87 21.82
N SER A 136 -12.87 15.84 23.15
CA SER A 136 -13.05 17.02 23.99
C SER A 136 -11.97 18.09 23.76
N GLN A 137 -10.75 17.68 23.36
CA GLN A 137 -9.63 18.59 23.10
C GLN A 137 -9.59 19.08 21.64
N HIS A 138 -10.02 18.25 20.70
CA HIS A 138 -9.79 18.47 19.27
C HIS A 138 -11.06 18.53 18.42
N GLY A 139 -12.23 18.43 19.06
CA GLY A 139 -13.53 18.32 18.42
C GLY A 139 -13.81 16.90 17.92
N ARG A 140 -15.04 16.69 17.44
CA ARG A 140 -15.50 15.40 16.89
C ARG A 140 -14.53 14.87 15.83
N ILE A 141 -14.32 13.55 15.85
CA ILE A 141 -13.60 12.85 14.77
C ILE A 141 -14.31 13.14 13.44
N PRO A 142 -13.63 13.73 12.44
CA PRO A 142 -14.26 14.05 11.16
C PRO A 142 -14.73 12.79 10.43
N ASP A 143 -15.80 12.93 9.65
CA ASP A 143 -16.23 11.89 8.72
C ASP A 143 -15.10 11.56 7.73
N ASN A 144 -15.05 10.31 7.28
CA ASN A 144 -14.06 9.81 6.30
C ASN A 144 -12.59 9.90 6.75
N ALA A 145 -12.33 10.24 8.02
CA ALA A 145 -10.98 10.32 8.54
C ALA A 145 -10.28 8.95 8.56
N ILE A 146 -8.95 8.99 8.62
CA ILE A 146 -8.11 7.82 8.91
C ILE A 146 -7.46 8.08 10.27
N ILE A 147 -7.75 7.21 11.24
CA ILE A 147 -7.22 7.34 12.60
C ILE A 147 -5.83 6.69 12.64
N LEU A 148 -4.84 7.37 13.21
CA LEU A 148 -3.52 6.83 13.52
C LEU A 148 -3.36 6.76 15.04
N VAL A 149 -3.20 5.55 15.56
CA VAL A 149 -2.95 5.30 16.97
C VAL A 149 -1.45 5.20 17.20
N GLN A 150 -0.90 6.14 17.93
CA GLN A 150 0.52 6.13 18.30
C GLN A 150 0.70 5.51 19.68
N THR A 151 1.32 4.34 19.71
CA THR A 151 1.68 3.62 20.94
C THR A 151 3.16 3.75 21.28
N GLY A 152 3.99 4.21 20.35
CA GLY A 152 5.45 4.22 20.49
C GLY A 152 6.09 2.84 20.27
N TRP A 153 5.32 1.85 19.80
CA TRP A 153 5.77 0.46 19.68
C TRP A 153 6.75 0.21 18.53
N SER A 154 6.78 1.10 17.53
CA SER A 154 7.71 0.99 16.39
C SER A 154 9.19 0.93 16.82
N LYS A 155 9.53 1.36 18.04
CA LYS A 155 10.89 1.22 18.60
C LYS A 155 11.33 -0.24 18.75
N HIS A 156 10.40 -1.18 18.82
CA HIS A 156 10.67 -2.61 18.93
C HIS A 156 10.83 -3.32 17.59
N TYR A 157 10.55 -2.64 16.46
CA TYR A 157 10.51 -3.26 15.12
C TYR A 157 11.80 -4.00 14.74
N GLY A 158 12.97 -3.54 15.20
CA GLY A 158 14.26 -4.23 14.95
C GLY A 158 14.46 -5.53 15.73
N ASN A 159 13.56 -5.90 16.64
CA ASN A 159 13.65 -7.10 17.46
C ASN A 159 12.31 -7.86 17.43
N LYS A 160 12.26 -8.97 16.70
CA LYS A 160 11.04 -9.77 16.49
C LYS A 160 10.38 -10.18 17.82
N THR A 161 11.14 -10.68 18.78
CA THR A 161 10.60 -11.12 20.07
C THR A 161 10.01 -9.96 20.86
N ALA A 162 10.68 -8.81 20.88
CA ALA A 162 10.17 -7.61 21.53
C ALA A 162 8.94 -7.03 20.81
N TYR A 163 8.91 -7.07 19.48
CA TYR A 163 7.84 -6.50 18.66
C TYR A 163 6.52 -7.29 18.78
N PHE A 164 6.60 -8.62 18.74
CA PHE A 164 5.43 -9.50 18.89
C PHE A 164 5.15 -9.92 20.33
N GLY A 165 6.06 -9.63 21.27
CA GLY A 165 5.96 -10.07 22.67
C GLY A 165 6.13 -11.59 22.86
N THR A 166 6.69 -12.29 21.87
CA THR A 166 6.89 -13.75 21.89
C THR A 166 7.96 -14.18 20.89
N ASP A 167 8.67 -15.25 21.20
CA ASP A 167 9.57 -15.98 20.29
C ASP A 167 8.91 -17.24 19.72
N ALA A 168 7.62 -17.45 20.00
CA ALA A 168 6.89 -18.62 19.56
C ALA A 168 7.04 -18.84 18.05
N ALA A 169 7.10 -20.12 17.67
CA ALA A 169 7.14 -20.51 16.26
C ALA A 169 5.78 -20.38 15.57
N SER A 170 4.69 -20.21 16.33
CA SER A 170 3.31 -20.14 15.84
C SER A 170 2.55 -18.99 16.50
N PHE A 171 1.62 -18.39 15.74
CA PHE A 171 0.73 -17.34 16.23
C PHE A 171 -0.32 -17.87 17.21
N LEU A 172 -0.52 -19.19 17.26
CA LEU A 172 -1.40 -19.88 18.21
C LEU A 172 -0.68 -21.07 18.85
N ILE A 173 -0.92 -21.28 20.15
CA ILE A 173 -0.56 -22.49 20.88
C ILE A 173 -1.82 -22.97 21.61
N ASN A 174 -2.26 -24.20 21.34
CA ASN A 174 -3.49 -24.78 21.90
C ASN A 174 -4.75 -23.92 21.68
N GLY A 175 -4.82 -23.24 20.52
CA GLY A 175 -5.93 -22.32 20.21
C GLY A 175 -5.80 -20.93 20.85
N GLU A 176 -4.77 -20.68 21.65
CA GLU A 176 -4.54 -19.40 22.31
C GLU A 176 -3.45 -18.57 21.60
N PRO A 177 -3.69 -17.27 21.38
CA PRO A 177 -2.72 -16.34 20.82
C PRO A 177 -1.48 -16.19 21.69
N THR A 178 -0.32 -16.14 21.04
CA THR A 178 0.98 -16.03 21.71
C THR A 178 1.53 -14.62 21.75
N THR A 179 0.99 -13.71 20.92
CA THR A 179 1.53 -12.35 20.77
C THR A 179 1.01 -11.39 21.82
N ASN A 180 1.88 -10.49 22.30
CA ASN A 180 1.55 -9.46 23.26
C ASN A 180 2.12 -8.10 22.82
N HIS A 181 1.23 -7.14 22.58
CA HIS A 181 1.57 -5.78 22.13
C HIS A 181 0.39 -4.84 22.46
N PRO A 182 0.61 -3.53 22.54
CA PRO A 182 -0.46 -2.55 22.70
C PRO A 182 -1.33 -2.52 21.44
N GLY A 183 -2.57 -2.09 21.62
CA GLY A 183 -3.58 -2.04 20.59
C GLY A 183 -4.70 -1.08 20.93
N ILE A 184 -5.87 -1.34 20.36
CA ILE A 184 -7.14 -0.66 20.62
C ILE A 184 -8.02 -1.61 21.42
N SER A 185 -8.64 -1.12 22.49
CA SER A 185 -9.55 -1.93 23.28
C SER A 185 -10.78 -2.34 22.47
N ASP A 186 -11.38 -3.47 22.81
CA ASP A 186 -12.58 -3.96 22.12
C ASP A 186 -13.71 -2.92 22.15
N GLU A 187 -13.93 -2.28 23.31
CA GLU A 187 -14.91 -1.20 23.48
C GLU A 187 -14.62 0.01 22.59
N ALA A 188 -13.36 0.45 22.51
CA ALA A 188 -12.98 1.60 21.67
C ALA A 188 -13.18 1.29 20.18
N ALA A 189 -12.80 0.09 19.73
CA ALA A 189 -12.96 -0.34 18.35
C ALA A 189 -14.44 -0.49 17.95
N MET A 190 -15.28 -1.06 18.83
CA MET A 190 -16.73 -1.12 18.62
C MET A 190 -17.32 0.29 18.52
N TRP A 191 -16.94 1.19 19.44
CA TRP A 191 -17.42 2.56 19.41
C TRP A 191 -17.06 3.28 18.10
N LEU A 192 -15.81 3.16 17.64
CA LEU A 192 -15.37 3.70 16.34
C LEU A 192 -16.22 3.14 15.20
N ALA A 193 -16.43 1.82 15.17
CA ALA A 193 -17.19 1.13 14.14
C ALA A 193 -18.67 1.56 14.08
N GLU A 194 -19.26 1.93 15.22
CA GLU A 194 -20.68 2.24 15.34
C GLU A 194 -21.02 3.74 15.32
N ASN A 195 -20.07 4.61 15.72
CA ASN A 195 -20.34 6.03 15.97
C ASN A 195 -19.59 6.97 15.02
N THR A 196 -18.79 6.42 14.09
CA THR A 196 -18.00 7.19 13.13
C THR A 196 -18.14 6.64 11.71
N THR A 197 -17.70 7.41 10.72
CA THR A 197 -17.65 7.01 9.31
C THR A 197 -16.21 6.94 8.80
N VAL A 198 -15.25 6.68 9.71
CA VAL A 198 -13.83 6.61 9.37
C VAL A 198 -13.57 5.56 8.29
N TYR A 199 -12.60 5.84 7.42
CA TYR A 199 -12.22 4.92 6.37
C TYR A 199 -11.31 3.81 6.86
N GLY A 200 -10.39 4.16 7.76
CA GLY A 200 -9.47 3.19 8.32
C GLY A 200 -8.89 3.58 9.68
N VAL A 201 -8.27 2.60 10.31
CA VAL A 201 -7.58 2.74 11.59
C VAL A 201 -6.18 2.11 11.49
N GLY A 202 -5.15 2.94 11.64
CA GLY A 202 -3.74 2.56 11.61
C GLY A 202 -3.09 2.57 12.99
N ILE A 203 -2.11 1.71 13.21
CA ILE A 203 -1.33 1.62 14.45
C ILE A 203 0.14 1.28 14.16
N ASP A 204 1.04 1.63 15.08
CA ASP A 204 2.48 1.36 15.02
C ASP A 204 2.91 0.02 15.66
N SER A 205 1.96 -0.77 16.14
CA SER A 205 2.15 -2.13 16.67
C SER A 205 1.79 -3.19 15.60
N PRO A 206 2.12 -4.49 15.80
CA PRO A 206 1.86 -5.51 14.78
C PRO A 206 0.37 -5.87 14.59
N GLY A 207 -0.51 -5.44 15.48
CA GLY A 207 -1.93 -5.81 15.47
C GLY A 207 -2.83 -4.73 16.06
N ILE A 208 -4.10 -4.72 15.65
CA ILE A 208 -5.03 -3.63 15.96
C ILE A 208 -5.54 -3.62 17.39
N GLY A 209 -5.60 -4.77 18.05
CA GLY A 209 -6.11 -4.89 19.41
C GLY A 209 -5.56 -6.13 20.09
N PRO A 210 -6.09 -6.47 21.28
CA PRO A 210 -5.73 -7.67 22.00
C PRO A 210 -5.83 -8.91 21.12
N SER A 211 -4.73 -9.66 21.05
CA SER A 211 -4.68 -10.93 20.33
C SER A 211 -5.64 -11.95 20.94
N SER A 212 -5.89 -11.89 22.26
CA SER A 212 -6.77 -12.80 23.03
C SER A 212 -8.23 -12.86 22.56
N SER A 213 -8.72 -11.87 21.81
CA SER A 213 -10.11 -11.85 21.32
C SER A 213 -10.24 -11.52 19.84
N TYR A 214 -9.30 -10.76 19.26
CA TYR A 214 -9.42 -10.12 17.94
C TYR A 214 -10.76 -9.37 17.73
N THR A 215 -11.45 -9.03 18.82
CA THR A 215 -12.75 -8.37 18.76
C THR A 215 -12.63 -6.95 18.22
N ALA A 216 -11.54 -6.24 18.55
CA ALA A 216 -11.22 -4.96 17.93
C ALA A 216 -11.15 -5.02 16.39
N SER A 217 -10.36 -5.95 15.84
CA SER A 217 -10.22 -6.13 14.38
C SER A 217 -11.55 -6.50 13.72
N THR A 218 -12.26 -7.49 14.28
CA THR A 218 -13.51 -7.98 13.72
C THR A 218 -14.63 -6.93 13.77
N SER A 219 -14.67 -6.09 14.81
CA SER A 219 -15.67 -5.01 14.93
C SER A 219 -15.51 -3.95 13.84
N LEU A 220 -14.27 -3.53 13.57
CA LEU A 220 -13.96 -2.57 12.51
C LEU A 220 -14.22 -3.16 11.12
N HIS A 221 -13.72 -4.38 10.87
CA HIS A 221 -13.82 -5.04 9.56
C HIS A 221 -15.26 -5.40 9.19
N LYS A 222 -16.12 -5.76 10.16
CA LYS A 222 -17.57 -5.95 9.93
C LYS A 222 -18.27 -4.69 9.40
N ARG A 223 -17.69 -3.50 9.58
CA ARG A 223 -18.19 -2.22 9.07
C ARG A 223 -17.42 -1.72 7.84
N ASN A 224 -16.64 -2.58 7.17
CA ASN A 224 -15.79 -2.21 6.04
C ASN A 224 -14.76 -1.10 6.36
N ILE A 225 -14.34 -0.99 7.63
CA ILE A 225 -13.23 -0.13 8.02
C ILE A 225 -11.95 -0.95 7.85
N TYR A 226 -11.06 -0.53 6.95
CA TYR A 226 -9.77 -1.22 6.79
C TYR A 226 -8.84 -0.86 7.96
N THR A 227 -7.80 -1.65 8.15
CA THR A 227 -6.83 -1.39 9.21
C THR A 227 -5.41 -1.37 8.69
N ILE A 228 -4.51 -0.66 9.38
CA ILE A 228 -3.09 -0.59 9.02
C ILE A 228 -2.26 -0.93 10.27
N VAL A 229 -1.25 -1.78 10.12
CA VAL A 229 -0.36 -2.16 11.22
C VAL A 229 1.09 -1.87 10.86
N GLY A 230 1.95 -1.79 11.87
CA GLY A 230 3.38 -1.56 11.69
C GLY A 230 3.70 -0.23 11.02
N ALA A 231 2.95 0.84 11.32
CA ALA A 231 3.33 2.18 10.89
C ALA A 231 4.58 2.68 11.66
N VAL A 232 5.44 3.46 11.00
CA VAL A 232 6.59 4.13 11.62
C VAL A 232 6.38 5.65 11.64
N ASN A 233 7.22 6.39 12.35
CA ASN A 233 7.26 7.85 12.31
C ASN A 233 5.97 8.58 12.78
N LEU A 234 5.01 7.89 13.43
CA LEU A 234 3.77 8.51 13.92
C LEU A 234 4.02 9.71 14.85
N HIS A 235 5.12 9.71 15.60
CA HIS A 235 5.55 10.83 16.47
C HIS A 235 5.82 12.13 15.71
N LYS A 236 6.02 12.08 14.40
CA LYS A 236 6.21 13.25 13.52
C LYS A 236 4.89 13.85 13.03
N VAL A 237 3.77 13.13 13.21
CA VAL A 237 2.44 13.54 12.74
C VAL A 237 1.71 14.25 13.90
N PRO A 238 1.14 15.44 13.71
CA PRO A 238 0.33 16.10 14.75
C PRO A 238 -1.05 15.44 14.90
N ALA A 239 -1.79 15.84 15.96
CA ALA A 239 -3.14 15.32 16.23
C ALA A 239 -4.12 15.51 15.07
N LYS A 240 -4.03 16.64 14.35
CA LYS A 240 -4.87 17.00 13.20
C LYS A 240 -4.08 17.83 12.20
N GLY A 241 -4.68 18.06 11.04
CA GLY A 241 -4.19 19.02 10.03
C GLY A 241 -3.38 18.38 8.91
N TYR A 242 -3.15 17.08 8.95
CA TYR A 242 -2.54 16.31 7.87
C TYR A 242 -3.61 15.52 7.11
N SER A 243 -3.31 15.13 5.87
CA SER A 243 -4.04 14.09 5.14
C SER A 243 -3.13 12.88 4.94
N LEU A 244 -3.73 11.72 4.68
CA LEU A 244 -3.02 10.46 4.47
C LEU A 244 -3.29 9.92 3.07
N ALA A 245 -2.31 9.21 2.51
CA ALA A 245 -2.50 8.24 1.44
C ALA A 245 -2.01 6.88 1.94
N ALA A 246 -2.89 5.88 1.93
CA ALA A 246 -2.59 4.49 2.30
C ALA A 246 -2.75 3.62 1.05
N LEU A 247 -1.68 3.47 0.27
CA LEU A 247 -1.72 2.87 -1.07
C LEU A 247 -1.23 1.42 -1.03
N PRO A 248 -2.12 0.41 -0.93
CA PRO A 248 -1.73 -1.00 -0.94
C PRO A 248 -1.37 -1.48 -2.35
N MET A 249 -0.64 -2.59 -2.46
CA MET A 249 -0.61 -3.34 -3.72
C MET A 249 -2.03 -3.85 -4.02
N ASN A 250 -2.53 -3.64 -5.24
CA ASN A 250 -3.85 -4.10 -5.67
C ASN A 250 -3.81 -5.61 -5.96
N VAL A 251 -4.19 -6.44 -4.98
CA VAL A 251 -4.17 -7.91 -5.07
C VAL A 251 -5.60 -8.43 -5.09
N GLU A 252 -5.95 -9.19 -6.14
CA GLU A 252 -7.26 -9.84 -6.27
C GLU A 252 -7.47 -10.85 -5.13
N ASN A 253 -8.60 -10.76 -4.44
CA ASN A 253 -8.91 -11.59 -3.26
C ASN A 253 -7.88 -11.46 -2.11
N GLY A 254 -7.03 -10.42 -2.11
CA GLY A 254 -6.07 -10.17 -1.05
C GLY A 254 -6.75 -9.74 0.24
N THR A 255 -6.39 -10.33 1.38
CA THR A 255 -6.95 -9.95 2.71
C THR A 255 -6.01 -9.05 3.51
N ALA A 256 -4.76 -8.96 3.10
CA ALA A 256 -3.81 -7.93 3.49
C ALA A 256 -2.87 -7.64 2.30
N SER A 257 -2.17 -6.51 2.38
CA SER A 257 -1.21 -6.11 1.37
C SER A 257 -0.18 -5.16 1.97
N LEU A 258 1.04 -5.19 1.44
CA LEU A 258 2.04 -4.16 1.68
C LEU A 258 1.46 -2.80 1.28
N VAL A 259 1.68 -1.77 2.11
CA VAL A 259 1.14 -0.44 1.88
C VAL A 259 2.24 0.61 1.96
N ARG A 260 2.27 1.54 1.00
CA ARG A 260 3.05 2.78 1.16
C ARG A 260 2.17 3.81 1.86
N LEU A 261 2.55 4.18 3.08
CA LEU A 261 1.78 5.07 3.94
C LEU A 261 2.44 6.45 4.01
N LEU A 262 1.81 7.45 3.40
CA LEU A 262 2.35 8.82 3.32
C LEU A 262 1.40 9.81 3.99
N ALA A 263 1.94 10.64 4.88
CA ALA A 263 1.20 11.74 5.49
C ALA A 263 1.64 13.09 4.91
N PHE A 264 0.66 13.91 4.53
CA PHE A 264 0.86 15.19 3.85
C PHE A 264 0.43 16.35 4.75
N ARG A 265 1.31 17.33 4.91
CA ARG A 265 1.04 18.53 5.72
C ARG A 265 0.09 19.49 5.01
N THR A 266 0.38 19.80 3.76
CA THR A 266 -0.27 20.85 2.96
C THR A 266 -1.33 20.30 2.02
N ALA A 267 -1.03 19.18 1.34
CA ALA A 267 -2.00 18.53 0.45
C ALA A 267 -3.20 18.01 1.26
N LYS A 268 -4.40 18.42 0.86
CA LYS A 268 -5.67 17.98 1.45
C LYS A 268 -6.29 16.92 0.56
N LEU A 269 -6.10 15.67 0.96
CA LEU A 269 -6.58 14.51 0.21
C LEU A 269 -7.89 14.04 0.85
N SER A 270 -8.99 14.24 0.14
CA SER A 270 -10.32 13.71 0.46
C SER A 270 -11.16 13.62 -0.82
N PRO A 271 -10.66 12.93 -1.86
CA PRO A 271 -11.36 12.82 -3.13
C PRO A 271 -12.68 12.06 -2.95
N LYS A 272 -13.66 12.36 -3.79
CA LYS A 272 -14.91 11.61 -3.84
C LYS A 272 -14.77 10.38 -4.75
N PRO A 273 -15.70 9.41 -4.70
CA PRO A 273 -15.71 8.29 -5.63
C PRO A 273 -15.60 8.73 -7.10
N GLU A 274 -16.35 9.77 -7.49
CA GLU A 274 -16.36 10.30 -8.86
C GLU A 274 -15.07 11.02 -9.28
N ASP A 275 -14.25 11.43 -8.32
CA ASP A 275 -12.97 12.13 -8.57
C ASP A 275 -11.78 11.15 -8.62
N THR A 276 -12.02 9.85 -8.40
CA THR A 276 -10.96 8.85 -8.22
C THR A 276 -11.06 7.74 -9.27
N VAL A 277 -9.94 7.47 -9.93
CA VAL A 277 -9.78 6.32 -10.84
C VAL A 277 -8.58 5.51 -10.36
N ASP A 278 -8.77 4.20 -10.20
CA ASP A 278 -7.64 3.27 -10.01
C ASP A 278 -7.05 2.93 -11.38
N LEU A 279 -5.77 3.21 -11.55
CA LEU A 279 -5.04 2.91 -12.80
C LEU A 279 -4.32 1.56 -12.74
N THR A 280 -4.53 0.79 -11.68
CA THR A 280 -3.87 -0.50 -11.49
C THR A 280 -4.75 -1.67 -11.94
N TYR A 281 -4.10 -2.73 -12.43
CA TYR A 281 -4.74 -4.02 -12.63
C TYR A 281 -4.56 -4.87 -11.38
N ALA A 282 -5.63 -5.54 -10.92
CA ALA A 282 -5.56 -6.39 -9.75
C ALA A 282 -4.64 -7.59 -10.03
N LEU A 283 -3.63 -7.78 -9.18
CA LEU A 283 -2.68 -8.89 -9.27
C LEU A 283 -3.39 -10.20 -8.93
N ASN A 284 -3.21 -11.20 -9.79
CA ASN A 284 -3.71 -12.55 -9.67
C ASN A 284 -2.79 -13.54 -10.40
N ASN A 285 -3.14 -14.83 -10.40
CA ASN A 285 -2.28 -15.86 -10.98
C ASN A 285 -2.13 -15.76 -12.52
N ASP A 286 -2.98 -14.98 -13.18
CA ASP A 286 -2.96 -14.75 -14.63
C ASP A 286 -2.33 -13.39 -15.00
N THR A 287 -1.79 -12.68 -14.02
CA THR A 287 -1.15 -11.37 -14.24
C THR A 287 0.02 -11.50 -15.20
N VAL A 288 0.01 -10.66 -16.24
CA VAL A 288 1.14 -10.58 -17.17
C VAL A 288 2.39 -10.08 -16.43
N MET A 289 3.47 -10.81 -16.65
CA MET A 289 4.80 -10.51 -16.12
C MET A 289 5.85 -10.60 -17.23
N TRP A 290 7.04 -10.07 -16.94
CA TRP A 290 8.18 -10.19 -17.84
C TRP A 290 8.50 -11.65 -18.18
N VAL A 291 8.92 -11.92 -19.42
CA VAL A 291 9.28 -13.28 -19.87
C VAL A 291 10.40 -13.90 -19.03
N GLY A 292 10.39 -15.21 -18.89
CA GLY A 292 11.39 -15.98 -18.16
C GLY A 292 11.22 -15.92 -16.63
N ARG A 293 10.08 -15.41 -16.15
CA ARG A 293 9.77 -15.24 -14.73
C ARG A 293 8.62 -16.14 -14.31
N GLU A 294 8.66 -16.59 -13.07
CA GLU A 294 7.49 -17.22 -12.44
C GLU A 294 6.37 -16.17 -12.29
N PRO A 295 5.10 -16.54 -12.50
CA PRO A 295 3.98 -15.63 -12.36
C PRO A 295 3.77 -15.19 -10.90
N PHE A 296 3.03 -14.11 -10.71
CA PHE A 296 2.49 -13.78 -9.40
C PHE A 296 1.63 -14.94 -8.89
N GLN A 297 1.81 -15.30 -7.63
CA GLN A 297 1.03 -16.34 -6.97
C GLN A 297 0.55 -15.85 -5.62
N LEU A 298 -0.77 -15.92 -5.42
CA LEU A 298 -1.38 -15.75 -4.11
C LEU A 298 -1.69 -17.12 -3.49
N PHE A 299 -1.06 -17.41 -2.36
CA PHE A 299 -1.25 -18.66 -1.62
C PHE A 299 -2.19 -18.44 -0.44
N SER A 300 -3.36 -19.08 -0.47
CA SER A 300 -4.26 -19.16 0.69
C SER A 300 -3.65 -20.04 1.78
N VAL A 301 -3.08 -19.43 2.82
CA VAL A 301 -2.49 -20.14 3.97
C VAL A 301 -3.57 -20.63 4.92
N TYR A 302 -4.62 -19.84 5.11
CA TYR A 302 -5.77 -20.21 5.93
C TYR A 302 -7.00 -19.43 5.47
N LYS A 303 -8.16 -20.10 5.42
CA LYS A 303 -9.46 -19.48 5.13
C LYS A 303 -10.56 -20.26 5.83
N GLY A 304 -11.17 -19.69 6.85
CA GLY A 304 -12.19 -20.41 7.62
C GLY A 304 -12.51 -19.85 9.00
N PRO A 305 -13.31 -20.63 9.78
CA PRO A 305 -13.64 -20.29 11.15
C PRO A 305 -12.47 -20.55 12.10
N LEU A 306 -12.04 -19.51 12.81
CA LEU A 306 -10.99 -19.55 13.80
C LEU A 306 -11.58 -19.44 15.22
N ILE A 307 -11.25 -20.43 16.07
CA ILE A 307 -11.66 -20.46 17.47
C ILE A 307 -10.53 -19.92 18.34
N ILE A 308 -10.81 -18.90 19.14
CA ILE A 308 -9.87 -18.29 20.10
C ILE A 308 -10.60 -18.12 21.43
N GLY A 309 -10.14 -18.82 22.46
CA GLY A 309 -10.89 -18.96 23.71
C GLY A 309 -12.33 -19.39 23.44
N ASN A 310 -13.29 -18.53 23.79
CA ASN A 310 -14.73 -18.76 23.56
C ASN A 310 -15.28 -18.09 22.29
N ASN A 311 -14.44 -17.41 21.50
CA ASN A 311 -14.85 -16.70 20.30
C ASN A 311 -14.74 -17.59 19.07
N ASN A 312 -15.75 -17.53 18.19
CA ASN A 312 -15.73 -18.13 16.86
C ASN A 312 -15.75 -17.00 15.82
N LEU A 313 -14.65 -16.84 15.08
CA LEU A 313 -14.39 -15.71 14.19
C LEU A 313 -14.15 -16.22 12.77
N TRP A 314 -14.33 -15.36 11.77
CA TRP A 314 -13.79 -15.63 10.43
C TRP A 314 -12.35 -15.14 10.34
N PHE A 315 -11.48 -15.89 9.67
CA PHE A 315 -10.11 -15.48 9.43
C PHE A 315 -9.62 -15.93 8.05
N GLU A 316 -8.93 -15.03 7.35
CA GLU A 316 -8.18 -15.32 6.13
C GLU A 316 -6.74 -14.84 6.26
N LYS A 317 -5.80 -15.64 5.76
CA LYS A 317 -4.36 -15.35 5.77
C LYS A 317 -3.76 -15.85 4.46
N ASN A 318 -2.96 -15.02 3.80
CA ASN A 318 -2.26 -15.40 2.59
C ASN A 318 -0.74 -15.19 2.69
N ALA A 319 -0.05 -15.78 1.73
CA ALA A 319 1.30 -15.42 1.34
C ALA A 319 1.30 -15.15 -0.16
N PHE A 320 2.30 -14.45 -0.66
CA PHE A 320 2.47 -14.23 -2.09
C PHE A 320 3.92 -14.41 -2.52
N CYS A 321 4.10 -14.68 -3.81
CA CYS A 321 5.38 -14.66 -4.51
C CYS A 321 5.18 -14.01 -5.88
N GLY A 322 6.21 -13.33 -6.39
CA GLY A 322 6.23 -12.82 -7.76
C GLY A 322 7.48 -12.01 -8.08
N PRO A 323 7.71 -11.72 -9.37
CA PRO A 323 8.81 -10.88 -9.82
C PRO A 323 8.50 -9.41 -9.52
N GLU A 324 9.54 -8.58 -9.42
CA GLU A 324 9.32 -7.12 -9.29
C GLU A 324 8.66 -6.52 -10.56
N HIS A 325 8.78 -7.21 -11.70
CA HIS A 325 8.24 -6.85 -13.01
C HIS A 325 6.92 -7.57 -13.32
N MET A 326 5.89 -7.28 -12.53
CA MET A 326 4.54 -7.80 -12.71
C MET A 326 3.49 -6.70 -12.60
N GLY A 327 2.43 -6.82 -13.41
CA GLY A 327 1.29 -5.91 -13.36
C GLY A 327 1.68 -4.42 -13.39
N THR A 328 0.88 -3.58 -12.73
CA THR A 328 1.18 -2.16 -12.57
C THR A 328 2.28 -1.96 -11.52
N HIS A 329 3.47 -1.51 -11.93
CA HIS A 329 4.63 -1.35 -11.05
C HIS A 329 5.44 -0.07 -11.36
N LEU A 330 6.38 0.24 -10.46
CA LEU A 330 7.32 1.35 -10.60
C LEU A 330 8.73 0.78 -10.76
N ASP A 331 9.39 1.11 -11.86
CA ASP A 331 10.82 0.86 -12.01
C ASP A 331 11.65 1.91 -11.27
N ALA A 332 12.70 1.46 -10.58
CA ALA A 332 13.66 2.35 -9.99
C ALA A 332 14.70 2.82 -11.02
N PRO A 333 15.27 4.04 -10.90
CA PRO A 333 16.41 4.44 -11.72
C PRO A 333 17.57 3.42 -11.75
N ALA A 334 17.81 2.74 -10.61
CA ALA A 334 18.82 1.69 -10.49
C ALA A 334 18.58 0.47 -11.42
N HIS A 335 17.37 0.32 -11.95
CA HIS A 335 17.02 -0.78 -12.84
C HIS A 335 17.93 -0.81 -14.07
N PHE A 336 18.28 0.36 -14.64
CA PHE A 336 19.20 0.49 -15.77
C PHE A 336 20.41 1.40 -15.53
N ILE A 337 20.46 2.14 -14.42
CA ILE A 337 21.54 3.10 -14.13
C ILE A 337 22.28 2.66 -12.87
N LYS A 338 23.51 2.19 -13.06
CA LYS A 338 24.39 1.78 -11.96
C LYS A 338 24.51 2.91 -10.92
N ASP A 339 24.45 2.53 -9.64
CA ASP A 339 24.61 3.42 -8.48
C ASP A 339 23.55 4.54 -8.37
N SER A 340 22.41 4.39 -9.04
CA SER A 340 21.24 5.28 -8.94
C SER A 340 20.25 4.85 -7.84
N TRP A 341 19.15 5.58 -7.69
CA TRP A 341 18.13 5.28 -6.67
C TRP A 341 17.45 3.93 -6.92
N ARG A 342 17.40 3.11 -5.88
CA ARG A 342 16.44 1.99 -5.73
C ARG A 342 15.12 2.50 -5.19
N ILE A 343 14.06 1.67 -5.24
CA ILE A 343 12.69 2.06 -4.85
C ILE A 343 12.62 2.78 -3.49
N HIS A 344 13.28 2.27 -2.46
CA HIS A 344 13.25 2.89 -1.11
C HIS A 344 14.00 4.24 -1.03
N GLN A 345 14.82 4.57 -2.02
CA GLN A 345 15.60 5.82 -2.08
C GLN A 345 14.88 6.91 -2.88
N ILE A 346 13.83 6.55 -3.64
CA ILE A 346 13.03 7.52 -4.39
C ILE A 346 12.34 8.46 -3.39
N PRO A 347 12.52 9.78 -3.50
CA PRO A 347 11.88 10.73 -2.60
C PRO A 347 10.34 10.64 -2.69
N PRO A 348 9.62 10.42 -1.58
CA PRO A 348 8.17 10.19 -1.62
C PRO A 348 7.36 11.36 -2.20
N HIS A 349 7.87 12.59 -2.10
CA HIS A 349 7.21 13.77 -2.66
C HIS A 349 7.19 13.79 -4.20
N GLY A 350 8.02 12.99 -4.87
CA GLY A 350 7.99 12.80 -6.32
C GLY A 350 7.06 11.67 -6.78
N LEU A 351 6.45 10.92 -5.85
CA LEU A 351 5.51 9.83 -6.16
C LEU A 351 4.05 10.30 -6.22
N ILE A 352 3.81 11.59 -5.98
CA ILE A 352 2.51 12.24 -6.04
C ILE A 352 2.69 13.60 -6.73
N GLY A 353 1.85 13.87 -7.71
CA GLY A 353 2.03 15.02 -8.58
C GLY A 353 0.80 15.26 -9.45
N PRO A 354 0.75 16.41 -10.15
CA PRO A 354 -0.13 16.58 -11.29
C PRO A 354 0.07 15.43 -12.29
N ALA A 355 -1.02 14.93 -12.86
CA ALA A 355 -0.95 13.91 -13.89
C ALA A 355 -1.21 14.51 -15.27
N VAL A 356 -0.42 14.13 -16.26
CA VAL A 356 -0.62 14.48 -17.67
C VAL A 356 -0.80 13.18 -18.45
N ARG A 357 -1.84 13.11 -19.29
CA ARG A 357 -2.04 11.99 -20.21
C ARG A 357 -1.79 12.45 -21.64
N ILE A 358 -0.91 11.74 -22.35
CA ILE A 358 -0.65 11.93 -23.77
C ILE A 358 -1.06 10.65 -24.49
N ASP A 359 -1.91 10.77 -25.49
CA ASP A 359 -2.54 9.64 -26.16
C ASP A 359 -1.80 9.34 -27.48
N ILE A 360 -1.45 8.07 -27.70
CA ILE A 360 -0.94 7.54 -28.98
C ILE A 360 -1.68 6.25 -29.39
N ASP A 361 -2.82 5.96 -28.76
CA ASP A 361 -3.62 4.74 -28.96
C ASP A 361 -3.94 4.50 -30.44
N GLN A 362 -4.33 5.54 -31.18
CA GLN A 362 -4.61 5.43 -32.62
C GLN A 362 -3.39 5.01 -33.46
N LYS A 363 -2.19 5.37 -33.01
CA LYS A 363 -0.93 4.97 -33.63
C LYS A 363 -0.59 3.53 -33.25
N ALA A 364 -0.70 3.21 -31.97
CA ALA A 364 -0.40 1.88 -31.42
C ALA A 364 -1.29 0.77 -32.01
N VAL A 365 -2.55 1.08 -32.36
CA VAL A 365 -3.46 0.14 -33.04
C VAL A 365 -2.91 -0.33 -34.40
N ASN A 366 -2.21 0.54 -35.12
CA ASN A 366 -1.70 0.23 -36.46
C ASN A 366 -0.22 -0.20 -36.44
N ASP A 367 0.49 0.11 -35.37
CA ASP A 367 1.92 -0.12 -35.20
C ASP A 367 2.22 -0.46 -33.73
N PRO A 368 2.39 -1.75 -33.38
CA PRO A 368 2.80 -2.17 -32.03
C PRO A 368 4.08 -1.51 -31.52
N ASP A 369 4.95 -1.05 -32.42
CA ASP A 369 6.21 -0.37 -32.10
C ASP A 369 6.07 1.17 -32.06
N ALA A 370 4.83 1.68 -32.03
CA ALA A 370 4.55 3.11 -32.00
C ALA A 370 5.22 3.81 -30.80
N VAL A 371 5.98 4.87 -31.11
CA VAL A 371 6.66 5.70 -30.10
C VAL A 371 6.12 7.13 -30.07
N LEU A 372 6.10 7.73 -28.87
CA LEU A 372 5.82 9.15 -28.70
C LEU A 372 7.03 10.00 -29.13
N THR A 373 6.79 11.01 -29.95
CA THR A 373 7.81 11.92 -30.47
C THR A 373 7.81 13.27 -29.74
N VAL A 374 8.95 13.97 -29.81
CA VAL A 374 9.07 15.34 -29.27
C VAL A 374 8.07 16.29 -29.93
N GLU A 375 7.77 16.09 -31.21
CA GLU A 375 6.87 16.95 -31.97
C GLU A 375 5.41 16.78 -31.54
N GLU A 376 5.01 15.54 -31.22
CA GLU A 376 3.72 15.22 -30.61
C GLU A 376 3.60 15.80 -29.19
N ILE A 377 4.67 15.74 -28.38
CA ILE A 377 4.70 16.40 -27.06
C ILE A 377 4.51 17.91 -27.20
N LYS A 378 5.24 18.56 -28.10
CA LYS A 378 5.10 20.00 -28.36
C LYS A 378 3.71 20.33 -28.92
N ALA A 379 3.10 19.43 -29.70
CA ALA A 379 1.73 19.61 -30.19
C ALA A 379 0.73 19.58 -29.03
N TRP A 380 0.85 18.56 -28.18
CA TRP A 380 0.06 18.45 -26.95
C TRP A 380 0.21 19.70 -26.08
N GLU A 381 1.41 20.24 -25.89
CA GLU A 381 1.64 21.46 -25.10
C GLU A 381 1.08 22.74 -25.75
N ARG A 382 1.04 22.82 -27.08
CA ARG A 382 0.38 23.96 -27.77
C ARG A 382 -1.13 23.97 -27.53
N GLU A 383 -1.73 22.79 -27.39
CA GLU A 383 -3.18 22.64 -27.21
C GLU A 383 -3.59 22.70 -25.73
N ASN A 384 -2.79 22.13 -24.84
CA ASN A 384 -3.15 21.92 -23.42
C ASN A 384 -2.36 22.81 -22.45
N GLY A 385 -1.39 23.57 -22.95
CA GLY A 385 -0.43 24.31 -22.13
C GLY A 385 0.82 23.49 -21.80
N ARG A 386 1.85 24.17 -21.27
CA ARG A 386 3.12 23.53 -20.89
C ARG A 386 2.89 22.43 -19.86
N ILE A 387 3.56 21.28 -20.02
CA ILE A 387 3.56 20.22 -19.00
C ILE A 387 4.06 20.82 -17.68
N PRO A 388 3.29 20.72 -16.58
CA PRO A 388 3.68 21.29 -15.30
C PRO A 388 4.98 20.69 -14.76
N GLU A 389 5.70 21.48 -13.95
CA GLU A 389 6.85 20.96 -13.20
C GLU A 389 6.39 19.85 -12.24
N ASN A 390 7.20 18.79 -12.10
CA ASN A 390 6.90 17.60 -11.29
C ASN A 390 5.62 16.85 -11.70
N ALA A 391 5.15 17.03 -12.93
CA ALA A 391 4.05 16.24 -13.46
C ALA A 391 4.48 14.79 -13.71
N ILE A 392 3.55 13.87 -13.45
CA ILE A 392 3.66 12.46 -13.79
C ILE A 392 3.00 12.29 -15.16
N VAL A 393 3.80 11.98 -16.18
CA VAL A 393 3.34 11.88 -17.57
C VAL A 393 3.01 10.42 -17.87
N PHE A 394 1.75 10.17 -18.19
CA PHE A 394 1.23 8.88 -18.66
C PHE A 394 1.11 8.89 -20.18
N LEU A 395 1.75 7.91 -20.81
CA LEU A 395 1.52 7.61 -22.21
C LEU A 395 0.37 6.60 -22.30
N TYR A 396 -0.73 7.01 -22.91
CA TYR A 396 -1.87 6.12 -23.16
C TYR A 396 -1.79 5.53 -24.57
N THR A 397 -1.52 4.23 -24.63
CA THR A 397 -1.35 3.48 -25.88
C THR A 397 -2.57 2.61 -26.22
N GLY A 398 -3.57 2.51 -25.35
CA GLY A 398 -4.67 1.53 -25.48
C GLY A 398 -4.27 0.08 -25.21
N TRP A 399 -2.98 -0.23 -25.01
CA TRP A 399 -2.46 -1.61 -24.89
C TRP A 399 -3.01 -2.41 -23.70
N GLY A 400 -3.59 -1.70 -22.72
CA GLY A 400 -4.29 -2.31 -21.59
C GLY A 400 -5.44 -3.25 -21.98
N GLU A 401 -5.96 -3.18 -23.21
CA GLU A 401 -6.93 -4.16 -23.74
C GLU A 401 -6.39 -5.60 -23.70
N TYR A 402 -5.08 -5.78 -23.85
CA TYR A 402 -4.44 -7.10 -23.90
C TYR A 402 -4.00 -7.63 -22.53
N VAL A 403 -4.23 -6.90 -21.44
CA VAL A 403 -3.65 -7.21 -20.11
C VAL A 403 -4.00 -8.61 -19.57
N ASN A 404 -5.13 -9.20 -20.01
CA ASN A 404 -5.56 -10.54 -19.62
C ASN A 404 -5.18 -11.62 -20.65
N ASN A 405 -4.32 -11.29 -21.61
CA ASN A 405 -3.85 -12.20 -22.65
C ASN A 405 -2.34 -12.01 -22.84
N TYR A 406 -1.56 -12.88 -22.20
CA TYR A 406 -0.09 -12.87 -22.23
C TYR A 406 0.48 -12.74 -23.65
N THR A 407 0.03 -13.61 -24.56
CA THR A 407 0.54 -13.64 -25.93
C THR A 407 0.20 -12.37 -26.70
N ALA A 408 -1.00 -11.84 -26.55
CA ALA A 408 -1.38 -10.58 -27.19
C ALA A 408 -0.64 -9.39 -26.58
N TYR A 409 -0.43 -9.39 -25.25
CA TYR A 409 0.22 -8.29 -24.55
C TYR A 409 1.72 -8.20 -24.86
N LEU A 410 2.42 -9.34 -24.89
CA LEU A 410 3.87 -9.39 -25.11
C LEU A 410 4.26 -9.68 -26.56
N GLY A 411 3.30 -10.01 -27.44
CA GLY A 411 3.56 -10.36 -28.82
C GLY A 411 4.25 -11.72 -29.00
N THR A 412 4.31 -12.55 -27.96
CA THR A 412 4.96 -13.86 -27.97
C THR A 412 4.28 -14.84 -27.01
N ASP A 413 4.21 -16.12 -27.40
CA ASP A 413 3.84 -17.24 -26.53
C ASP A 413 5.07 -17.86 -25.84
N ASN A 414 6.28 -17.31 -26.08
CA ASN A 414 7.49 -17.76 -25.42
C ASN A 414 7.57 -17.16 -24.01
N HIS A 415 7.34 -18.01 -23.01
CA HIS A 415 7.44 -17.65 -21.60
C HIS A 415 8.87 -17.69 -21.05
N GLU A 416 9.87 -18.06 -21.86
CA GLU A 416 11.26 -18.18 -21.42
C GLU A 416 12.13 -16.97 -21.82
N ASN A 417 11.98 -16.43 -23.04
CA ASN A 417 12.79 -15.31 -23.55
C ASN A 417 12.08 -14.51 -24.66
N PHE A 418 12.39 -13.22 -24.79
CA PHE A 418 12.10 -12.43 -26.00
C PHE A 418 13.14 -12.81 -27.08
N HIS A 419 12.67 -13.21 -28.27
CA HIS A 419 13.54 -13.53 -29.41
C HIS A 419 14.03 -12.29 -30.16
#